data_AF-A0A7X8G1U6-F1
#
_entry.id   AF-A0A7X8G1U6-F1
#
_cell.length_a   1.000
_cell.length_b   1.000
_cell.length_c   1.000
_cell.angle_alpha   90.00
_cell.angle_beta   90.00
_cell.angle_gamma   90.00
#
_symmetry.space_group_name_H-M   'P 1'
#
loop_
_entity.id
_entity.type
_entity.pdbx_description
1 polymer ?
#
loop_
_entity_poly.entity_id
_entity_poly.type
_entity_poly.pdbx_seq_one_letter_code
_entity_poly.pdbx_strand_id
1 'polypeptide(L)'
;VSQDVIVREADCGTNDGIEVEDFIDGKEEIEKLSERCADRFAADDVVNTETGEIFVKAGEFISEEMAIKIQNSGIKKIKIRSVLTCKTIHGVCTKCYGTNLATGKLVNVGAAVGIIAAQSIGEPGTQLTMRTFHTGGIAAVDSDITQGLPRIEELFEARKPKGQAIISEIPGKVTITEKAHKREVTITNYEDKESKTYLIPYGSKILVIEGDYIEAGDKITDGSINPHDILNIKGMKALEAYILMEVQRVYRMQGVDISDKHVEVIIRQMVNKVRIEESGDTSLLPGSLVSNYEFAQQNEAAIKEGKEPATGEVALLGITKSSLATDSFLASASFQETTRVLTDAATKGKVDNLIGLKENVIIGKLIPAGTGMKKYRNIGITVDDSVKPIDDVI
;
A
#
# COMPACT_ATOMS: atom_id res chain seq x y z
N VAL A 1 -9.59 5.25 7.20
CA VAL A 1 -9.54 4.20 6.17
C VAL A 1 -8.98 2.88 6.71
N SER A 2 -7.86 2.87 7.45
CA SER A 2 -7.15 1.64 7.87
C SER A 2 -7.64 0.98 9.16
N GLN A 3 -8.66 1.52 9.83
CA GLN A 3 -9.08 1.08 11.17
C GLN A 3 -9.41 -0.43 11.27
N ASP A 4 -9.93 -1.01 10.18
CA ASP A 4 -10.42 -2.40 10.15
C ASP A 4 -9.31 -3.39 9.78
N VAL A 5 -8.08 -2.90 9.58
CA VAL A 5 -6.89 -3.73 9.35
C VAL A 5 -6.37 -4.24 10.69
N ILE A 6 -6.79 -5.45 11.03
CA ILE A 6 -6.44 -6.19 12.25
C ILE A 6 -5.71 -7.47 11.86
N VAL A 7 -4.75 -7.91 12.68
CA VAL A 7 -4.14 -9.23 12.49
C VAL A 7 -5.16 -10.32 12.84
N ARG A 8 -5.62 -11.12 11.87
CA ARG A 8 -6.68 -12.14 12.10
C ARG A 8 -6.15 -13.56 12.22
N GLU A 9 -5.05 -13.85 11.54
CA GLU A 9 -4.48 -15.20 11.44
C GLU A 9 -2.96 -15.16 11.49
N ALA A 10 -2.33 -16.31 11.74
CA ALA A 10 -0.87 -16.40 11.82
C ALA A 10 -0.22 -16.34 10.43
N ASP A 11 -0.80 -17.05 9.46
CA ASP A 11 -0.26 -17.17 8.11
C ASP A 11 -1.41 -17.30 7.10
N CYS A 12 -1.42 -16.46 6.06
CA CYS A 12 -2.38 -16.55 4.96
C CYS A 12 -1.97 -17.56 3.87
N GLY A 13 -0.82 -18.23 4.01
CA GLY A 13 -0.32 -19.24 3.07
C GLY A 13 0.15 -18.68 1.72
N THR A 14 0.39 -17.36 1.63
CA THR A 14 0.92 -16.76 0.40
C THR A 14 2.42 -16.94 0.32
N ASN A 15 2.91 -17.36 -0.85
CA ASN A 15 4.33 -17.33 -1.23
C ASN A 15 4.66 -16.09 -2.07
N ASP A 16 3.66 -15.24 -2.31
CA ASP A 16 3.87 -13.98 -3.03
C ASP A 16 4.41 -12.90 -2.10
N GLY A 17 5.20 -12.00 -2.66
CA GLY A 17 5.95 -11.01 -1.92
C GLY A 17 6.31 -9.81 -2.78
N ILE A 18 6.86 -8.80 -2.14
CA ILE A 18 7.42 -7.63 -2.81
C ILE A 18 8.93 -7.78 -2.89
N GLU A 19 9.50 -7.32 -4.00
CA GLU A 19 10.95 -7.18 -4.13
C GLU A 19 11.36 -5.88 -3.44
N VAL A 20 12.32 -5.97 -2.54
CA VAL A 20 12.93 -4.82 -1.89
C VAL A 20 14.39 -4.70 -2.27
N GLU A 21 14.81 -3.45 -2.44
CA GLU A 21 16.16 -3.03 -2.81
C GLU A 21 16.52 -1.74 -2.04
N ASP A 22 17.78 -1.33 -2.09
CA ASP A 22 18.21 -0.04 -1.55
C ASP A 22 17.46 1.10 -2.25
N PHE A 23 16.95 2.05 -1.47
CA PHE A 23 16.36 3.27 -2.00
C PHE A 23 17.42 4.35 -2.11
N ILE A 24 17.82 4.65 -3.35
CA ILE A 24 18.81 5.68 -3.68
C ILE A 24 18.14 6.76 -4.52
N ASP A 25 18.16 8.00 -4.04
CA ASP A 25 17.71 9.17 -4.81
C ASP A 25 18.93 9.99 -5.26
N GLY A 26 19.36 9.73 -6.49
CA GLY A 26 20.54 10.34 -7.07
C GLY A 26 21.83 9.96 -6.35
N LYS A 27 22.25 10.76 -5.37
CA LYS A 27 23.45 10.54 -4.55
C LYS A 27 23.15 10.29 -3.08
N GLU A 28 21.90 10.50 -2.65
CA GLU A 28 21.50 10.31 -1.26
C GLU A 28 20.88 8.91 -1.10
N GLU A 29 21.42 8.14 -0.18
CA GLU A 29 20.86 6.86 0.24
C GLU A 29 19.74 7.14 1.24
N ILE A 30 18.49 6.91 0.83
CA ILE A 30 17.31 7.17 1.66
C ILE A 30 17.11 6.02 2.65
N GLU A 31 17.16 4.78 2.16
CA GLU A 31 16.90 3.61 2.98
C GLU A 31 17.69 2.39 2.49
N LYS A 32 18.29 1.67 3.44
CA LYS A 32 19.11 0.49 3.17
C LYS A 32 18.26 -0.76 3.07
N LEU A 33 18.72 -1.74 2.30
CA LEU A 33 18.12 -3.05 2.16
C LEU A 33 17.93 -3.72 3.52
N SER A 34 18.92 -3.59 4.42
CA SER A 34 18.85 -4.17 5.76
C SER A 34 17.70 -3.60 6.59
N GLU A 35 17.49 -2.29 6.58
CA GLU A 35 16.36 -1.63 7.27
C GLU A 35 15.01 -2.08 6.72
N ARG A 36 14.92 -2.24 5.40
CA ARG A 36 13.68 -2.61 4.71
C ARG A 36 13.27 -4.07 4.92
N CYS A 37 14.25 -4.97 5.01
CA CYS A 37 13.99 -6.41 5.16
C CYS A 37 14.04 -6.93 6.59
N ALA A 38 14.65 -6.20 7.51
CA ALA A 38 14.64 -6.53 8.92
C ALA A 38 13.20 -6.65 9.44
N ASP A 39 13.00 -7.51 10.44
CA ASP A 39 11.72 -7.69 11.13
C ASP A 39 10.57 -8.21 10.25
N ARG A 40 10.90 -8.84 9.12
CA ARG A 40 9.95 -9.41 8.17
C ARG A 40 10.27 -10.87 7.85
N PHE A 41 9.38 -11.50 7.10
CA PHE A 41 9.57 -12.88 6.64
C PHE A 41 10.01 -12.90 5.19
N ALA A 42 10.95 -13.78 4.85
CA ALA A 42 11.36 -14.02 3.47
C ALA A 42 10.20 -14.67 2.69
N ALA A 43 9.97 -14.23 1.45
CA ALA A 43 9.01 -14.88 0.55
C ALA A 43 9.66 -16.01 -0.23
N ASP A 44 10.91 -15.82 -0.67
CA ASP A 44 11.73 -16.80 -1.38
C ASP A 44 13.05 -17.05 -0.60
N ASP A 45 13.76 -18.13 -0.94
CA ASP A 45 15.06 -18.46 -0.35
C ASP A 45 16.08 -17.35 -0.67
N VAL A 46 16.72 -16.80 0.36
CA VAL A 46 17.79 -15.79 0.22
C VAL A 46 19.13 -16.51 0.20
N VAL A 47 19.74 -16.59 -0.99
CA VAL A 47 20.98 -17.32 -1.22
C VAL A 47 22.12 -16.34 -1.50
N ASN A 48 23.27 -16.59 -0.90
CA ASN A 48 24.50 -15.87 -1.21
C ASN A 48 24.96 -16.20 -2.64
N THR A 49 25.14 -15.18 -3.48
CA THR A 49 25.56 -15.34 -4.87
C THR A 49 26.98 -15.84 -5.04
N GLU A 50 27.86 -15.65 -4.04
CA GLU A 50 29.27 -16.04 -4.09
C GLU A 50 29.53 -17.43 -3.49
N THR A 51 28.90 -17.75 -2.36
CA THR A 51 29.14 -19.01 -1.63
C THR A 51 28.10 -20.08 -1.89
N GLY A 52 26.92 -19.73 -2.42
CA GLY A 52 25.78 -20.63 -2.55
C GLY A 52 25.14 -21.01 -1.21
N GLU A 53 25.55 -20.40 -0.10
CA GLU A 53 24.95 -20.61 1.21
C GLU A 53 23.58 -19.93 1.31
N ILE A 54 22.59 -20.63 1.84
CA ILE A 54 21.26 -20.08 2.08
C ILE A 54 21.28 -19.34 3.42
N PHE A 55 21.11 -18.01 3.39
CA PHE A 55 21.02 -17.20 4.60
C PHE A 55 19.70 -17.41 5.33
N VAL A 56 18.59 -17.39 4.58
CA VAL A 56 17.22 -17.48 5.11
C VAL A 56 16.37 -18.27 4.13
N LYS A 57 15.60 -19.25 4.61
CA LYS A 57 14.67 -20.00 3.77
C LYS A 57 13.34 -19.25 3.59
N ALA A 58 12.61 -19.59 2.54
CA ALA A 58 11.27 -19.11 2.30
C ALA A 58 10.36 -19.33 3.53
N GLY A 59 9.74 -18.26 4.00
CA GLY A 59 8.87 -18.27 5.17
C GLY A 59 9.58 -18.21 6.53
N GLU A 60 10.91 -18.07 6.56
CA GLU A 60 11.66 -17.80 7.79
C GLU A 60 11.73 -16.29 8.10
N PHE A 61 11.96 -15.98 9.37
CA PHE A 61 12.03 -14.62 9.89
C PHE A 61 13.43 -14.03 9.70
N ILE A 62 13.49 -12.82 9.17
CA ILE A 62 14.72 -12.06 8.95
C ILE A 62 14.95 -11.19 10.18
N SER A 63 15.90 -11.59 11.04
CA SER A 63 16.36 -10.76 12.15
C SER A 63 17.23 -9.61 11.63
N GLU A 64 17.37 -8.55 12.43
CA GLU A 64 18.25 -7.41 12.12
C GLU A 64 19.70 -7.85 11.86
N GLU A 65 20.23 -8.77 12.67
CA GLU A 65 21.56 -9.34 12.45
C GLU A 65 21.69 -10.05 11.11
N MET A 66 20.65 -10.77 10.69
CA MET A 66 20.63 -11.46 9.40
C MET A 66 20.50 -10.46 8.24
N ALA A 67 19.69 -9.42 8.40
CA ALA A 67 19.53 -8.35 7.42
C ALA A 67 20.87 -7.65 7.13
N ILE A 68 21.68 -7.38 8.17
CA ILE A 68 23.03 -6.80 8.02
C ILE A 68 23.96 -7.77 7.26
N LYS A 69 23.89 -9.08 7.55
CA LYS A 69 24.68 -10.09 6.82
C LYS A 69 24.29 -10.16 5.34
N ILE A 70 22.99 -10.10 5.05
CA ILE A 70 22.45 -10.08 3.67
C ILE A 70 23.00 -8.85 2.93
N GLN A 71 22.95 -7.66 3.54
CA GLN A 71 23.48 -6.45 2.91
C GLN A 71 24.99 -6.54 2.64
N ASN A 72 25.77 -7.03 3.61
CA ASN A 72 27.22 -7.17 3.47
C ASN A 72 27.63 -8.23 2.44
N SER A 73 26.74 -9.16 2.09
CA SER A 73 26.98 -10.17 1.04
C SER A 73 26.86 -9.63 -0.39
N GLY A 74 26.44 -8.37 -0.56
CA GLY A 74 26.31 -7.72 -1.88
C GLY A 74 25.04 -8.08 -2.65
N ILE A 75 24.07 -8.76 -2.02
CA ILE A 75 22.75 -9.01 -2.60
C ILE A 75 22.01 -7.68 -2.75
N LYS A 76 21.55 -7.37 -3.98
CA LYS A 76 20.87 -6.11 -4.28
C LYS A 76 19.35 -6.16 -4.11
N LYS A 77 18.76 -7.33 -4.30
CA LYS A 77 17.30 -7.53 -4.30
C LYS A 77 16.95 -8.78 -3.52
N ILE A 78 15.95 -8.66 -2.65
CA ILE A 78 15.36 -9.82 -1.97
C ILE A 78 13.84 -9.71 -1.99
N LYS A 79 13.19 -10.87 -1.97
CA LYS A 79 11.73 -10.94 -1.95
C LYS A 79 11.24 -11.22 -0.54
N ILE A 80 10.43 -10.31 -0.01
CA ILE A 80 9.88 -10.39 1.35
C ILE A 80 8.37 -10.49 1.31
N ARG A 81 7.80 -11.08 2.36
CA ARG A 81 6.35 -11.02 2.59
C ARG A 81 5.97 -9.61 3.02
N SER A 82 4.85 -9.14 2.50
CA SER A 82 4.34 -7.78 2.73
C SER A 82 2.85 -7.80 2.99
N VAL A 83 2.37 -6.74 3.63
CA VAL A 83 0.95 -6.48 3.81
C VAL A 83 0.24 -6.35 2.47
N LEU A 84 0.90 -5.88 1.41
CA LEU A 84 0.32 -5.68 0.08
C LEU A 84 -0.12 -7.01 -0.54
N THR A 85 0.72 -8.05 -0.49
CA THR A 85 0.45 -9.37 -1.07
C THR A 85 -0.32 -10.33 -0.14
N CYS A 86 -0.78 -9.85 1.02
CA CYS A 86 -1.48 -10.67 2.00
C CYS A 86 -2.87 -11.12 1.50
N LYS A 87 -3.15 -12.42 1.59
CA LYS A 87 -4.42 -13.02 1.12
C LYS A 87 -5.53 -13.09 2.18
N THR A 88 -5.27 -12.61 3.39
CA THR A 88 -6.27 -12.54 4.46
C THR A 88 -7.44 -11.63 4.05
N ILE A 89 -8.67 -12.14 4.21
CA ILE A 89 -9.93 -11.50 3.77
C ILE A 89 -10.17 -10.16 4.49
N HIS A 90 -10.24 -10.21 5.82
CA HIS A 90 -10.59 -9.07 6.68
C HIS A 90 -9.44 -8.71 7.61
N GLY A 91 -8.36 -8.17 7.06
CA GLY A 91 -7.19 -7.73 7.80
C GLY A 91 -5.90 -8.25 7.19
N VAL A 92 -4.96 -8.65 8.04
CA VAL A 92 -3.66 -9.19 7.63
C VAL A 92 -3.28 -10.40 8.49
N CYS A 93 -2.30 -11.18 8.04
CA CYS A 93 -1.70 -12.24 8.85
C CYS A 93 -0.42 -11.78 9.55
N THR A 94 -0.04 -12.49 10.63
CA THR A 94 1.19 -12.20 11.38
C THR A 94 2.43 -12.25 10.49
N LYS A 95 2.58 -13.27 9.62
CA LYS A 95 3.77 -13.40 8.76
C LYS A 95 3.91 -12.32 7.70
N CYS A 96 2.81 -11.80 7.15
CA CYS A 96 2.88 -10.70 6.17
C CYS A 96 3.16 -9.35 6.83
N TYR A 97 2.84 -9.17 8.12
CA TYR A 97 3.13 -7.94 8.86
C TYR A 97 4.50 -7.95 9.55
N GLY A 98 4.92 -9.10 10.09
CA GLY A 98 6.19 -9.27 10.80
C GLY A 98 6.14 -8.83 12.27
N THR A 99 7.13 -8.04 12.67
CA THR A 99 7.31 -7.58 14.06
C THR A 99 6.44 -6.36 14.40
N ASN A 100 5.89 -6.35 15.61
CA ASN A 100 5.35 -5.14 16.23
C ASN A 100 6.49 -4.27 16.77
N LEU A 101 6.73 -3.13 16.10
CA LEU A 101 7.81 -2.20 16.40
C LEU A 101 7.79 -1.67 17.85
N ALA A 102 6.62 -1.57 18.48
CA ALA A 102 6.52 -1.09 19.86
C ALA A 102 7.05 -2.11 20.89
N THR A 103 7.11 -3.40 20.52
CA THR A 103 7.47 -4.48 21.45
C THR A 103 8.72 -5.26 21.04
N GLY A 104 9.19 -5.10 19.79
CA GLY A 104 10.28 -5.90 19.22
C GLY A 104 9.95 -7.39 19.06
N LYS A 105 8.67 -7.78 19.19
CA LYS A 105 8.20 -9.16 19.06
C LYS A 105 7.26 -9.31 17.88
N LEU A 106 7.11 -10.55 17.40
CA LEU A 106 6.14 -10.88 16.37
C LEU A 106 4.73 -10.37 16.74
N VAL A 107 4.01 -9.86 15.75
CA VAL A 107 2.69 -9.30 16.00
C VAL A 107 1.69 -10.38 16.40
N ASN A 108 0.97 -10.13 17.50
CA ASN A 108 -0.05 -11.04 17.99
C ASN A 108 -1.34 -10.94 17.15
N VAL A 109 -2.04 -12.07 17.04
CA VAL A 109 -3.40 -12.09 16.50
C VAL A 109 -4.29 -11.18 17.36
N GLY A 110 -5.00 -10.27 16.70
CA GLY A 110 -5.83 -9.24 17.34
C GLY A 110 -5.17 -7.87 17.45
N ALA A 111 -3.91 -7.71 17.06
CA ALA A 111 -3.29 -6.39 17.01
C ALA A 111 -3.98 -5.51 15.94
N ALA A 112 -4.37 -4.29 16.33
CA ALA A 112 -4.99 -3.29 15.46
C ALA A 112 -3.92 -2.52 14.68
N VAL A 113 -3.20 -3.22 13.80
CA VAL A 113 -2.04 -2.68 13.05
C VAL A 113 -2.40 -1.50 12.14
N GLY A 114 -3.66 -1.41 11.69
CA GLY A 114 -4.14 -0.29 10.91
C GLY A 114 -4.28 1.02 11.69
N ILE A 115 -4.62 0.95 12.97
CA ILE A 115 -4.63 2.12 13.86
C ILE A 115 -3.20 2.56 14.16
N ILE A 116 -2.31 1.61 14.45
CA ILE A 116 -0.89 1.88 14.69
C ILE A 116 -0.30 2.57 13.46
N ALA A 117 -0.51 2.03 12.26
CA ALA A 117 -0.03 2.62 11.02
C ALA A 117 -0.57 4.05 10.79
N ALA A 118 -1.87 4.27 11.03
CA ALA A 118 -2.46 5.59 10.88
C ALA A 118 -1.85 6.62 11.85
N GLN A 119 -1.59 6.22 13.09
CA GLN A 119 -0.95 7.09 14.09
C GLN A 119 0.50 7.38 13.74
N SER A 120 1.28 6.36 13.36
CA SER A 120 2.68 6.48 12.98
C SER A 120 2.91 7.40 11.77
N ILE A 121 1.91 7.55 10.89
CA ILE A 121 1.93 8.47 9.75
C ILE A 121 1.38 9.84 10.15
N GLY A 122 0.24 9.85 10.86
CA GLY A 122 -0.51 11.06 11.19
C GLY A 122 0.18 11.96 12.20
N GLU A 123 0.73 11.41 13.29
CA GLU A 123 1.38 12.20 14.35
C GLU A 123 2.57 13.00 13.78
N PRO A 124 3.55 12.39 13.10
CA PRO A 124 4.62 13.17 12.48
C PRO A 124 4.09 14.13 11.43
N GLY A 125 3.06 13.75 10.65
CA GLY A 125 2.42 14.64 9.68
C GLY A 125 1.90 15.96 10.30
N THR A 126 1.26 15.88 11.46
CA THR A 126 0.81 17.08 12.19
C THR A 126 2.00 17.95 12.64
N GLN A 127 3.10 17.32 13.04
CA GLN A 127 4.33 18.02 13.41
C GLN A 127 4.98 18.71 12.20
N LEU A 128 5.00 18.06 11.03
CA LEU A 128 5.52 18.63 9.79
C LEU A 128 4.75 19.89 9.38
N THR A 129 3.44 19.85 9.52
CA THR A 129 2.58 21.01 9.28
C THR A 129 3.00 22.19 10.15
N MET A 130 3.17 21.95 11.46
CA MET A 130 3.63 23.00 12.37
C MET A 130 5.02 23.51 11.98
N ARG A 131 6.02 22.67 11.69
CA ARG A 131 7.37 23.11 11.32
C ARG A 131 7.37 23.98 10.05
N THR A 132 6.64 23.55 9.02
CA THR A 132 6.58 24.23 7.71
C THR A 132 6.09 25.68 7.85
N PHE A 133 5.10 25.95 8.72
CA PHE A 133 4.60 27.31 8.94
C PHE A 133 5.62 28.25 9.62
N HIS A 134 6.56 27.72 10.40
CA HIS A 134 7.56 28.53 11.09
C HIS A 134 8.80 28.81 10.21
N THR A 135 9.11 27.92 9.26
CA THR A 135 10.25 28.10 8.32
C THR A 135 9.86 28.80 7.01
N GLY A 136 8.57 28.82 6.65
CA GLY A 136 8.06 29.39 5.39
C GLY A 136 8.24 30.90 5.20
N GLY A 137 8.81 31.63 6.17
CA GLY A 137 9.13 33.06 6.05
C GLY A 137 10.48 33.38 5.40
N ILE A 138 11.33 32.37 5.15
CA ILE A 138 12.67 32.57 4.57
C ILE A 138 12.62 32.15 3.10
N ALA A 139 12.45 33.14 2.22
CA ALA A 139 12.38 32.99 0.76
C ALA A 139 13.73 32.61 0.10
N ALA A 140 14.50 31.72 0.71
CA ALA A 140 15.87 31.39 0.28
C ALA A 140 16.18 29.89 0.35
N VAL A 141 15.32 29.06 -0.22
CA VAL A 141 15.76 27.76 -0.77
C VAL A 141 15.00 27.54 -2.08
N ASP A 142 15.67 27.79 -3.21
CA ASP A 142 15.20 27.63 -4.59
C ASP A 142 14.99 26.16 -4.99
N SER A 143 14.27 25.39 -4.17
CA SER A 143 13.75 24.07 -4.55
C SER A 143 12.49 23.77 -3.73
N ASP A 144 11.35 24.12 -4.31
CA ASP A 144 10.08 23.42 -4.13
C ASP A 144 9.67 23.08 -2.66
N ILE A 145 9.30 24.11 -1.90
CA ILE A 145 8.72 23.98 -0.53
C ILE A 145 7.37 23.19 -0.54
N THR A 146 6.86 22.78 -1.70
CA THR A 146 5.68 21.89 -1.81
C THR A 146 5.94 20.45 -1.32
N GLN A 147 7.20 20.11 -1.01
CA GLN A 147 7.73 18.78 -0.64
C GLN A 147 7.40 18.31 0.80
N GLY A 148 6.42 18.91 1.48
CA GLY A 148 6.03 18.54 2.84
C GLY A 148 4.77 17.66 2.90
N LEU A 149 3.96 17.85 3.95
CA LEU A 149 2.67 17.16 4.10
C LEU A 149 1.71 17.32 2.90
N PRO A 150 1.64 18.46 2.17
CA PRO A 150 0.74 18.58 1.02
C PRO A 150 0.99 17.53 -0.06
N ARG A 151 2.25 17.11 -0.26
CA ARG A 151 2.60 16.04 -1.19
C ARG A 151 2.10 14.68 -0.69
N ILE A 152 2.24 14.40 0.60
CA ILE A 152 1.70 13.18 1.22
C ILE A 152 0.17 13.13 1.11
N GLU A 153 -0.53 14.24 1.37
CA GLU A 153 -1.98 14.34 1.19
C GLU A 153 -2.38 14.07 -0.27
N GLU A 154 -1.66 14.67 -1.22
CA GLU A 154 -1.91 14.45 -2.65
C GLU A 154 -1.78 12.98 -3.06
N LEU A 155 -0.74 12.29 -2.56
CA LEU A 155 -0.51 10.87 -2.80
C LEU A 155 -1.61 10.00 -2.18
N PHE A 156 -1.93 10.18 -0.90
CA PHE A 156 -2.94 9.36 -0.22
C PHE A 156 -4.36 9.65 -0.69
N GLU A 157 -4.65 10.84 -1.21
CA GLU A 157 -5.92 11.13 -1.87
C GLU A 157 -5.93 10.75 -3.36
N ALA A 158 -4.84 10.19 -3.89
CA ALA A 158 -4.66 9.84 -5.29
C ALA A 158 -5.07 10.99 -6.24
N ARG A 159 -4.72 12.23 -5.85
CA ARG A 159 -5.03 13.45 -6.62
C ARG A 159 -4.02 13.63 -7.75
N LYS A 160 -4.45 14.35 -8.79
CA LYS A 160 -3.54 14.74 -9.88
C LYS A 160 -2.57 15.82 -9.38
N PRO A 161 -1.25 15.63 -9.55
CA PRO A 161 -0.26 16.62 -9.14
C PRO A 161 -0.37 17.93 -9.95
N LYS A 162 -0.12 19.06 -9.29
CA LYS A 162 -0.11 20.38 -9.97
C LYS A 162 1.01 20.51 -11.00
N GLY A 163 2.20 20.01 -10.66
CA GLY A 163 3.36 19.92 -11.55
C GLY A 163 3.51 18.51 -12.11
N GLN A 164 2.49 18.03 -12.83
CA GLN A 164 2.48 16.65 -13.36
C GLN A 164 3.59 16.46 -14.40
N ALA A 165 4.48 15.50 -14.13
CA ALA A 165 5.43 15.01 -15.11
C ALA A 165 4.69 14.17 -16.16
N ILE A 166 5.06 14.38 -17.42
CA ILE A 166 4.61 13.53 -18.52
C ILE A 166 5.52 12.31 -18.55
N ILE A 167 4.92 11.12 -18.53
CA ILE A 167 5.63 9.85 -18.66
C ILE A 167 5.33 9.21 -20.02
N SER A 168 6.25 8.39 -20.51
CA SER A 168 6.02 7.60 -21.71
C SER A 168 4.99 6.50 -21.43
N GLU A 169 4.15 6.19 -22.41
CA GLU A 169 3.26 5.02 -22.37
C GLU A 169 3.80 3.84 -23.18
N ILE A 170 4.72 4.11 -24.12
CA ILE A 170 5.31 3.10 -25.00
C ILE A 170 6.84 3.15 -24.92
N PRO A 171 7.54 2.02 -24.99
CA PRO A 171 8.99 2.04 -25.11
C PRO A 171 9.38 2.52 -26.52
N GLY A 172 10.49 3.22 -26.67
CA GLY A 172 10.93 3.66 -27.99
C GLY A 172 11.98 4.76 -28.01
N LYS A 173 12.34 5.20 -29.22
CA LYS A 173 13.27 6.32 -29.40
C LYS A 173 12.57 7.66 -29.36
N VAL A 174 13.20 8.61 -28.68
CA VAL A 174 12.75 9.99 -28.50
C VAL A 174 13.11 10.83 -29.73
N THR A 175 12.14 11.58 -30.23
CA THR A 175 12.32 12.63 -31.25
C THR A 175 11.67 13.90 -30.73
N ILE A 176 12.40 15.02 -30.74
CA ILE A 176 11.94 16.28 -30.16
C ILE A 176 11.66 17.26 -31.29
N THR A 177 10.42 17.72 -31.39
CA THR A 177 10.00 18.69 -32.40
C THR A 177 9.51 19.96 -31.74
N GLU A 178 10.02 21.11 -32.20
CA GLU A 178 9.58 22.42 -31.74
C GLU A 178 8.87 23.14 -32.90
N LYS A 179 7.56 23.36 -32.77
CA LYS A 179 6.73 24.03 -33.78
C LYS A 179 6.01 25.21 -33.14
N ALA A 180 6.23 26.42 -33.66
CA ALA A 180 5.43 27.63 -33.40
C ALA A 180 4.89 27.75 -31.95
N HIS A 181 5.80 27.76 -30.97
CA HIS A 181 5.54 27.86 -29.52
C HIS A 181 4.97 26.62 -28.82
N LYS A 182 5.00 25.45 -29.45
CA LYS A 182 4.69 24.14 -28.84
C LYS A 182 5.90 23.22 -28.98
N ARG A 183 6.29 22.61 -27.86
CA ARG A 183 7.29 21.53 -27.82
C ARG A 183 6.55 20.21 -27.80
N GLU A 184 6.91 19.31 -28.69
CA GLU A 184 6.33 17.98 -28.81
C GLU A 184 7.45 16.95 -28.71
N VAL A 185 7.27 15.95 -27.87
CA VAL A 185 8.16 14.80 -27.78
C VAL A 185 7.44 13.61 -28.39
N THR A 186 7.97 13.05 -29.46
CA THR A 186 7.43 11.84 -30.09
C THR A 186 8.29 10.65 -29.75
N ILE A 187 7.65 9.60 -29.24
CA ILE A 187 8.30 8.34 -28.94
C ILE A 187 7.88 7.35 -30.02
N THR A 188 8.86 6.74 -30.68
CA THR A 188 8.60 5.79 -31.78
C THR A 188 9.18 4.43 -31.42
N ASN A 189 8.31 3.42 -31.38
CA ASN A 189 8.70 2.03 -31.32
C ASN A 189 8.82 1.48 -32.75
N TYR A 190 10.04 1.14 -33.16
CA TYR A 190 10.30 0.64 -34.51
C TYR A 190 9.89 -0.81 -34.72
N GLU A 191 9.72 -1.59 -33.65
CA GLU A 191 9.31 -3.00 -33.71
C GLU A 191 7.80 -3.10 -33.94
N ASP A 192 7.02 -2.40 -33.12
CA ASP A 192 5.55 -2.39 -33.18
C ASP A 192 4.98 -1.39 -34.20
N LYS A 193 5.85 -0.54 -34.76
CA LYS A 193 5.50 0.59 -35.66
C LYS A 193 4.49 1.57 -35.05
N GLU A 194 4.45 1.64 -33.73
CA GLU A 194 3.64 2.62 -33.00
C GLU A 194 4.46 3.86 -32.70
N SER A 195 3.84 5.03 -32.84
CA SER A 195 4.42 6.30 -32.45
C SER A 195 3.42 7.11 -31.64
N LYS A 196 3.86 7.67 -30.51
CA LYS A 196 3.03 8.49 -29.64
C LYS A 196 3.67 9.85 -29.39
N THR A 197 2.91 10.91 -29.62
CA THR A 197 3.37 12.30 -29.47
C THR A 197 2.79 12.91 -28.21
N TYR A 198 3.66 13.49 -27.40
CA TYR A 198 3.36 14.15 -26.13
C TYR A 198 3.57 15.66 -26.26
N LEU A 199 2.54 16.44 -25.97
CA LEU A 199 2.63 17.89 -25.93
C LEU A 199 3.25 18.34 -24.61
N ILE A 200 4.38 19.04 -24.67
CA ILE A 200 5.09 19.54 -23.49
C ILE A 200 4.65 20.98 -23.19
N PRO A 201 4.10 21.26 -21.99
CA PRO A 201 3.74 22.62 -21.58
C PRO A 201 4.94 23.57 -21.57
N TYR A 202 4.67 24.84 -21.88
CA TYR A 202 5.69 25.88 -21.83
C TYR A 202 6.13 26.13 -20.38
N GLY A 203 7.41 25.89 -20.07
CA GLY A 203 7.98 25.99 -18.72
C GLY A 203 8.37 24.65 -18.10
N SER A 204 7.91 23.52 -18.64
CA SER A 204 8.36 22.19 -18.21
C SER A 204 9.77 21.91 -18.72
N LYS A 205 10.66 21.48 -17.83
CA LYS A 205 12.00 21.03 -18.18
C LYS A 205 11.92 19.61 -18.76
N ILE A 206 12.47 19.41 -19.96
CA ILE A 206 12.56 18.09 -20.59
C ILE A 206 13.79 17.38 -20.00
N LEU A 207 13.62 16.12 -19.59
CA LEU A 207 14.69 15.29 -19.00
C LEU A 207 15.39 14.41 -20.05
N VAL A 208 14.68 14.09 -21.13
CA VAL A 208 15.15 13.20 -22.21
C VAL A 208 15.87 13.97 -23.31
N ILE A 209 16.83 13.31 -23.97
CA ILE A 209 17.60 13.86 -25.09
C ILE A 209 17.10 13.23 -26.41
N GLU A 210 17.25 13.96 -27.51
CA GLU A 210 16.90 13.45 -28.83
C GLU A 210 17.76 12.22 -29.20
N GLY A 211 17.08 11.15 -29.62
CA GLY A 211 17.71 9.87 -29.93
C GLY A 211 17.81 8.90 -28.74
N ASP A 212 17.49 9.33 -27.51
CA ASP A 212 17.44 8.46 -26.35
C ASP A 212 16.39 7.35 -26.54
N TYR A 213 16.68 6.16 -26.02
CA TYR A 213 15.71 5.09 -25.89
C TYR A 213 15.19 5.07 -24.46
N ILE A 214 13.87 5.15 -24.29
CA ILE A 214 13.21 5.15 -22.99
C ILE A 214 12.17 4.04 -22.92
N GLU A 215 11.94 3.51 -21.72
CA GLU A 215 10.95 2.48 -21.46
C GLU A 215 9.57 3.07 -21.18
N ALA A 216 8.54 2.21 -21.24
CA ALA A 216 7.20 2.61 -20.84
C ALA A 216 7.18 3.03 -19.37
N GLY A 217 6.66 4.21 -19.11
CA GLY A 217 6.52 4.84 -17.80
C GLY A 217 7.73 5.65 -17.32
N ASP A 218 8.74 5.87 -18.17
CA ASP A 218 9.84 6.78 -17.88
C ASP A 218 9.42 8.25 -18.02
N LYS A 219 10.02 9.13 -17.19
CA LYS A 219 9.70 10.56 -17.19
C LYS A 219 10.30 11.27 -18.41
N ILE A 220 9.43 11.92 -19.18
CA ILE A 220 9.82 12.80 -20.29
C ILE A 220 10.16 14.19 -19.76
N THR A 221 9.37 14.68 -18.80
CA THR A 221 9.53 16.00 -18.19
C THR A 221 9.78 15.90 -16.70
N ASP A 222 10.37 16.96 -16.15
CA ASP A 222 10.48 17.13 -14.71
C ASP A 222 9.09 17.28 -14.06
N GLY A 223 9.01 16.91 -12.78
CA GLY A 223 7.79 16.98 -11.98
C GLY A 223 7.37 15.66 -11.32
N SER A 224 6.17 15.71 -10.76
CA SER A 224 5.55 14.62 -10.00
C SER A 224 4.73 13.72 -10.90
N ILE A 225 4.86 12.40 -10.77
CA ILE A 225 4.08 11.46 -11.58
C ILE A 225 2.68 11.33 -10.96
N ASN A 226 1.67 11.24 -11.83
CA ASN A 226 0.31 10.90 -11.42
C ASN A 226 0.21 9.38 -11.14
N PRO A 227 -0.21 8.96 -9.93
CA PRO A 227 -0.34 7.53 -9.60
C PRO A 227 -1.26 6.74 -10.55
N HIS A 228 -2.31 7.37 -11.09
CA HIS A 228 -3.20 6.70 -12.06
C HIS A 228 -2.49 6.32 -13.36
N ASP A 229 -1.53 7.14 -13.80
CA ASP A 229 -0.80 6.86 -15.04
C ASP A 229 0.15 5.67 -14.82
N ILE A 230 0.76 5.56 -13.63
CA ILE A 230 1.61 4.42 -13.27
C ILE A 230 0.81 3.12 -13.23
N LEU A 231 -0.40 3.15 -12.64
CA LEU A 231 -1.27 1.98 -12.58
C LEU A 231 -1.59 1.45 -13.98
N ASN A 232 -1.90 2.34 -14.92
CA ASN A 232 -2.29 1.97 -16.28
C ASN A 232 -1.10 1.46 -17.11
N ILE A 233 0.11 1.99 -16.88
CA ILE A 233 1.28 1.69 -17.73
C ILE A 233 2.14 0.57 -17.14
N LYS A 234 2.53 0.67 -15.87
CA LYS A 234 3.45 -0.28 -15.20
C LYS A 234 2.73 -1.29 -14.31
N GLY A 235 1.45 -1.09 -14.02
CA GLY A 235 0.63 -2.00 -13.20
C GLY A 235 0.73 -1.76 -11.69
N MET A 236 0.07 -2.64 -10.93
CA MET A 236 -0.13 -2.49 -9.48
C MET A 236 1.18 -2.51 -8.69
N LYS A 237 2.10 -3.45 -8.97
CA LYS A 237 3.35 -3.56 -8.22
C LYS A 237 4.21 -2.29 -8.31
N ALA A 238 4.25 -1.68 -9.49
CA ALA A 238 4.97 -0.43 -9.71
C ALA A 238 4.28 0.77 -9.03
N LEU A 239 2.94 0.80 -9.03
CA LEU A 239 2.18 1.81 -8.29
C LEU A 239 2.46 1.76 -6.79
N GLU A 240 2.39 0.56 -6.20
CA GLU A 240 2.61 0.38 -4.76
C GLU A 240 4.04 0.79 -4.37
N ALA A 241 5.04 0.35 -5.15
CA ALA A 241 6.43 0.75 -4.95
C ALA A 241 6.63 2.27 -5.09
N TYR A 242 5.97 2.89 -6.08
CA TYR A 242 6.05 4.34 -6.29
C TYR A 242 5.47 5.13 -5.11
N ILE A 243 4.26 4.79 -4.64
CA ILE A 243 3.64 5.50 -3.51
C ILE A 243 4.49 5.30 -2.25
N LEU A 244 4.97 4.08 -2.01
CA LEU A 244 5.83 3.78 -0.87
C LEU A 244 7.11 4.63 -0.88
N MET A 245 7.81 4.63 -2.01
CA MET A 245 9.06 5.39 -2.21
C MET A 245 8.83 6.89 -2.02
N GLU A 246 7.80 7.45 -2.65
CA GLU A 246 7.55 8.88 -2.59
C GLU A 246 7.13 9.34 -1.18
N VAL A 247 6.32 8.55 -0.48
CA VAL A 247 5.96 8.84 0.92
C VAL A 247 7.19 8.76 1.83
N GLN A 248 8.00 7.70 1.70
CA GLN A 248 9.22 7.54 2.49
C GLN A 248 10.21 8.68 2.26
N ARG A 249 10.43 9.05 1.00
CA ARG A 249 11.28 10.18 0.62
C ARG A 249 10.86 11.46 1.34
N VAL A 250 9.58 11.80 1.33
CA VAL A 250 9.07 13.01 2.01
C VAL A 250 9.30 12.95 3.52
N TYR A 251 8.99 11.84 4.19
CA TYR A 251 9.20 11.74 5.64
C TYR A 251 10.69 11.78 6.02
N ARG A 252 11.56 11.06 5.29
CA ARG A 252 13.01 11.02 5.53
C ARG A 252 13.67 12.37 5.26
N MET A 253 13.30 13.09 4.18
CA MET A 253 13.79 14.45 3.92
C MET A 253 13.44 15.43 5.06
N GLN A 254 12.39 15.14 5.82
CA GLN A 254 11.99 15.93 6.99
C GLN A 254 12.57 15.42 8.31
N GLY A 255 13.45 14.41 8.26
CA GLY A 255 14.11 13.79 9.40
C GLY A 255 13.18 12.94 10.28
N VAL A 256 12.12 12.38 9.68
CA VAL A 256 11.21 11.45 10.36
C VAL A 256 11.36 10.07 9.73
N ASP A 257 11.78 9.11 10.53
CA ASP A 257 11.88 7.72 10.10
C ASP A 257 10.55 7.00 10.35
N ILE A 258 9.93 6.53 9.28
CA ILE A 258 8.72 5.69 9.35
C ILE A 258 9.02 4.33 8.72
N SER A 259 8.41 3.27 9.25
CA SER A 259 8.57 1.94 8.66
C SER A 259 7.65 1.75 7.45
N ASP A 260 8.19 1.13 6.40
CA ASP A 260 7.46 0.74 5.18
C ASP A 260 6.13 0.04 5.49
N LYS A 261 6.09 -0.80 6.55
CA LYS A 261 4.90 -1.57 6.92
C LYS A 261 3.68 -0.69 7.21
N HIS A 262 3.88 0.53 7.72
CA HIS A 262 2.78 1.44 8.02
C HIS A 262 2.20 2.03 6.73
N VAL A 263 3.06 2.40 5.79
CA VAL A 263 2.66 2.95 4.49
C VAL A 263 1.98 1.86 3.65
N GLU A 264 2.53 0.64 3.64
CA GLU A 264 1.93 -0.53 2.97
C GLU A 264 0.49 -0.80 3.44
N VAL A 265 0.21 -0.67 4.74
CA VAL A 265 -1.15 -0.83 5.28
C VAL A 265 -2.12 0.19 4.70
N ILE A 266 -1.68 1.43 4.47
CA ILE A 266 -2.51 2.48 3.86
C ILE A 266 -2.67 2.23 2.36
N ILE A 267 -1.58 1.93 1.65
CA ILE A 267 -1.59 1.62 0.21
C ILE A 267 -2.54 0.45 -0.08
N ARG A 268 -2.49 -0.63 0.74
CA ARG A 268 -3.41 -1.76 0.62
C ARG A 268 -4.87 -1.31 0.64
N GLN A 269 -5.23 -0.31 1.45
CA GLN A 269 -6.60 0.21 1.52
C GLN A 269 -6.98 1.11 0.33
N MET A 270 -6.00 1.68 -0.38
CA MET A 270 -6.22 2.48 -1.58
C MET A 270 -6.51 1.60 -2.82
N VAL A 271 -5.95 0.38 -2.87
CA VAL A 271 -6.07 -0.55 -4.02
C VAL A 271 -6.97 -1.76 -3.77
N ASN A 272 -7.76 -1.77 -2.68
CA ASN A 272 -8.58 -2.92 -2.27
C ASN A 272 -9.89 -3.11 -3.06
N LYS A 273 -10.19 -2.25 -4.04
CA LYS A 273 -11.47 -2.26 -4.75
C LYS A 273 -11.26 -2.49 -6.25
N VAL A 274 -12.15 -3.29 -6.84
CA VAL A 274 -12.27 -3.49 -8.30
C VAL A 274 -13.53 -2.77 -8.78
N ARG A 275 -13.41 -2.03 -9.87
CA ARG A 275 -14.57 -1.55 -10.63
C ARG A 275 -14.94 -2.61 -11.67
N ILE A 276 -16.16 -3.10 -11.59
CA ILE A 276 -16.67 -4.08 -12.55
C ILE A 276 -16.93 -3.39 -13.90
N GLU A 277 -16.40 -3.96 -14.97
CA GLU A 277 -16.68 -3.52 -16.34
C GLU A 277 -17.84 -4.33 -16.89
N GLU A 278 -17.66 -5.66 -16.98
CA GLU A 278 -18.69 -6.59 -17.40
C GLU A 278 -18.98 -7.58 -16.27
N SER A 279 -20.26 -7.83 -16.02
CA SER A 279 -20.71 -8.72 -14.96
C SER A 279 -20.56 -10.21 -15.31
N GLY A 280 -20.44 -10.54 -16.60
CA GLY A 280 -20.62 -11.91 -17.08
C GLY A 280 -21.93 -12.50 -16.53
N ASP A 281 -21.85 -13.73 -16.04
CA ASP A 281 -22.94 -14.46 -15.38
C ASP A 281 -22.89 -14.37 -13.84
N THR A 282 -22.04 -13.51 -13.29
CA THR A 282 -21.94 -13.30 -11.84
C THR A 282 -23.06 -12.41 -11.30
N SER A 283 -23.23 -12.36 -9.98
CA SER A 283 -24.18 -11.44 -9.33
C SER A 283 -23.67 -9.99 -9.24
N LEU A 284 -22.52 -9.69 -9.84
CA LEU A 284 -21.89 -8.37 -9.77
C LEU A 284 -22.56 -7.40 -10.76
N LEU A 285 -22.57 -6.12 -10.43
CA LEU A 285 -23.18 -5.10 -11.27
C LEU A 285 -22.11 -4.30 -12.03
N PRO A 286 -22.26 -4.08 -13.35
CA PRO A 286 -21.38 -3.21 -14.12
C PRO A 286 -21.30 -1.80 -13.50
N GLY A 287 -20.10 -1.27 -13.40
CA GLY A 287 -19.79 0.03 -12.79
C GLY A 287 -19.78 0.05 -11.25
N SER A 288 -20.16 -1.05 -10.58
CA SER A 288 -20.08 -1.13 -9.12
C SER A 288 -18.63 -1.30 -8.64
N LEU A 289 -18.34 -0.80 -7.43
CA LEU A 289 -17.06 -0.98 -6.75
C LEU A 289 -17.21 -2.08 -5.69
N VAL A 290 -16.53 -3.19 -5.88
CA VAL A 290 -16.54 -4.33 -4.96
C VAL A 290 -15.14 -4.59 -4.41
N SER A 291 -15.05 -5.29 -3.28
CA SER A 291 -13.76 -5.70 -2.72
C SER A 291 -13.02 -6.65 -3.66
N ASN A 292 -11.69 -6.56 -3.75
CA ASN A 292 -10.86 -7.50 -4.52
C ASN A 292 -11.14 -8.96 -4.13
N TYR A 293 -11.43 -9.21 -2.85
CA TYR A 293 -11.77 -10.54 -2.37
C TYR A 293 -13.15 -11.01 -2.86
N GLU A 294 -14.17 -10.15 -2.78
CA GLU A 294 -15.53 -10.50 -3.23
C GLU A 294 -15.55 -10.76 -4.73
N PHE A 295 -14.83 -9.93 -5.50
CA PHE A 295 -14.63 -10.14 -6.93
C PHE A 295 -13.98 -11.50 -7.23
N ALA A 296 -12.86 -11.81 -6.55
CA ALA A 296 -12.17 -13.09 -6.73
C ALA A 296 -13.05 -14.29 -6.34
N GLN A 297 -13.80 -14.19 -5.24
CA GLN A 297 -14.67 -15.25 -4.76
C GLN A 297 -15.84 -15.53 -5.73
N GLN A 298 -16.49 -14.48 -6.23
CA GLN A 298 -17.59 -14.60 -7.19
C GLN A 298 -17.11 -15.18 -8.52
N ASN A 299 -15.95 -14.73 -9.00
CA ASN A 299 -15.35 -15.28 -10.22
C ASN A 299 -14.93 -16.74 -10.06
N GLU A 300 -14.32 -17.11 -8.92
CA GLU A 300 -13.97 -18.50 -8.65
C GLU A 300 -15.22 -19.40 -8.58
N ALA A 301 -16.33 -18.90 -8.01
CA ALA A 301 -17.61 -19.61 -7.99
C ALA A 301 -18.20 -19.77 -9.41
N ALA A 302 -18.21 -18.71 -10.22
CA ALA A 302 -18.70 -18.76 -11.59
C ALA A 302 -17.90 -19.74 -12.46
N ILE A 303 -16.57 -19.74 -12.34
CA ILE A 303 -15.68 -20.66 -13.07
C ILE A 303 -15.96 -22.11 -12.66
N LYS A 304 -16.18 -22.39 -11.37
CA LYS A 304 -16.54 -23.74 -10.89
C LYS A 304 -17.89 -24.22 -11.45
N GLU A 305 -18.81 -23.30 -11.70
CA GLU A 305 -20.09 -23.58 -12.33
C GLU A 305 -20.03 -23.61 -13.87
N GLY A 306 -18.88 -23.33 -14.47
CA GLY A 306 -18.69 -23.27 -15.93
C GLY A 306 -19.32 -22.04 -16.59
N LYS A 307 -19.58 -20.99 -15.82
CA LYS A 307 -20.19 -19.72 -16.25
C LYS A 307 -19.14 -18.67 -16.62
N GLU A 308 -19.57 -17.61 -17.31
CA GLU A 308 -18.66 -16.51 -17.67
C GLU A 308 -18.32 -15.65 -16.43
N PRO A 309 -17.02 -15.50 -16.08
CA PRO A 309 -16.60 -14.66 -14.95
C PRO A 309 -16.74 -13.18 -15.28
N ALA A 310 -16.86 -12.35 -14.24
CA ALA A 310 -16.87 -10.89 -14.39
C ALA A 310 -15.48 -10.36 -14.70
N THR A 311 -15.42 -9.30 -15.51
CA THR A 311 -14.22 -8.52 -15.80
C THR A 311 -14.27 -7.20 -15.03
N GLY A 312 -13.09 -6.70 -14.63
CA GLY A 312 -13.01 -5.47 -13.88
C GLY A 312 -11.58 -4.96 -13.74
N GLU A 313 -11.47 -3.65 -13.57
CA GLU A 313 -10.21 -2.96 -13.38
C GLU A 313 -10.03 -2.57 -11.92
N VAL A 314 -8.79 -2.64 -11.43
CA VAL A 314 -8.48 -2.20 -10.06
C VAL A 314 -8.67 -0.69 -9.97
N ALA A 315 -9.46 -0.26 -9.00
CA ALA A 315 -9.72 1.15 -8.77
C ALA A 315 -8.78 1.69 -7.70
N LEU A 316 -7.84 2.57 -8.10
CA LEU A 316 -7.08 3.38 -7.16
C LEU A 316 -7.98 4.47 -6.56
N LEU A 317 -8.27 4.38 -5.27
CA LEU A 317 -9.11 5.33 -4.54
C LEU A 317 -8.29 6.07 -3.49
N GLY A 318 -8.46 7.40 -3.43
CA GLY A 318 -7.97 8.20 -2.31
C GLY A 318 -8.58 7.76 -0.98
N ILE A 319 -7.88 7.98 0.13
CA ILE A 319 -8.29 7.51 1.46
C ILE A 319 -9.68 8.01 1.90
N THR A 320 -10.09 9.23 1.49
CA THR A 320 -11.43 9.78 1.75
C THR A 320 -12.52 9.03 0.98
N LYS A 321 -12.25 8.65 -0.27
CA LYS A 321 -13.21 7.89 -1.09
C LYS A 321 -13.25 6.42 -0.69
N SER A 322 -12.10 5.84 -0.32
CA SER A 322 -11.99 4.47 0.18
C SER A 322 -12.73 4.28 1.51
N SER A 323 -12.71 5.27 2.42
CA SER A 323 -13.45 5.20 3.69
C SER A 323 -14.98 5.28 3.54
N LEU A 324 -15.48 5.88 2.46
CA LEU A 324 -16.92 5.90 2.12
C LEU A 324 -17.36 4.63 1.39
N ALA A 325 -16.43 3.88 0.81
CA ALA A 325 -16.68 2.64 0.08
C ALA A 325 -16.52 1.38 0.94
N THR A 326 -16.61 1.51 2.27
CA THR A 326 -16.57 0.37 3.19
C THR A 326 -17.89 -0.41 3.17
N ASP A 327 -17.82 -1.71 3.49
CA ASP A 327 -19.00 -2.58 3.44
C ASP A 327 -19.97 -2.27 4.59
N SER A 328 -19.46 -1.80 5.73
CA SER A 328 -20.28 -1.27 6.82
C SER A 328 -20.80 0.13 6.51
N PHE A 329 -22.12 0.26 6.43
CA PHE A 329 -22.76 1.57 6.32
C PHE A 329 -22.70 2.35 7.63
N LEU A 330 -22.64 1.69 8.80
CA LEU A 330 -22.48 2.36 10.10
C LEU A 330 -21.10 3.05 10.20
N ALA A 331 -20.04 2.37 9.78
CA ALA A 331 -18.71 2.96 9.73
C ALA A 331 -18.62 4.08 8.69
N SER A 332 -19.17 3.89 7.49
CA SER A 332 -19.19 4.95 6.46
C SER A 332 -19.95 6.19 6.93
N ALA A 333 -21.14 6.01 7.53
CA ALA A 333 -22.01 7.09 7.99
C ALA A 333 -21.39 7.94 9.10
N SER A 334 -20.44 7.38 9.87
CA SER A 334 -19.69 8.08 10.91
C SER A 334 -18.57 8.99 10.40
N PHE A 335 -18.16 8.83 9.13
CA PHE A 335 -17.06 9.61 8.56
C PHE A 335 -17.55 10.92 7.94
N GLN A 336 -18.27 10.84 6.81
CA GLN A 336 -18.84 11.97 6.09
C GLN A 336 -20.13 11.57 5.34
N GLU A 337 -20.92 12.56 4.90
CA GLU A 337 -22.11 12.37 4.03
C GLU A 337 -23.18 11.40 4.57
N THR A 338 -23.43 11.44 5.88
CA THR A 338 -24.34 10.55 6.62
C THR A 338 -25.70 10.34 5.94
N THR A 339 -26.35 11.41 5.47
CA THR A 339 -27.67 11.31 4.81
C THR A 339 -27.61 10.47 3.53
N ARG A 340 -26.56 10.64 2.72
CA ARG A 340 -26.38 9.90 1.46
C ARG A 340 -26.15 8.42 1.74
N VAL A 341 -25.28 8.11 2.69
CA VAL A 341 -24.93 6.74 3.08
C VAL A 341 -26.16 5.99 3.64
N LEU A 342 -26.90 6.62 4.56
CA LEU A 342 -28.08 5.97 5.16
C LEU A 342 -29.21 5.79 4.15
N THR A 343 -29.40 6.73 3.22
CA THR A 343 -30.39 6.60 2.14
C THR A 343 -30.03 5.42 1.24
N ASP A 344 -28.78 5.32 0.77
CA ASP A 344 -28.31 4.18 -0.04
C ASP A 344 -28.51 2.84 0.69
N ALA A 345 -28.16 2.79 1.98
CA ALA A 345 -28.31 1.59 2.80
C ALA A 345 -29.78 1.19 2.98
N ALA A 346 -30.68 2.15 3.21
CA ALA A 346 -32.11 1.91 3.35
C ALA A 346 -32.74 1.44 2.03
N THR A 347 -32.40 2.07 0.90
CA THR A 347 -32.91 1.68 -0.42
C THR A 347 -32.46 0.28 -0.83
N LYS A 348 -31.23 -0.11 -0.47
CA LYS A 348 -30.67 -1.44 -0.77
C LYS A 348 -30.97 -2.51 0.28
N GLY A 349 -31.56 -2.14 1.42
CA GLY A 349 -31.77 -3.06 2.54
C GLY A 349 -30.47 -3.67 3.08
N LYS A 350 -29.39 -2.89 3.15
CA LYS A 350 -28.07 -3.39 3.57
C LYS A 350 -28.10 -3.91 5.01
N VAL A 351 -27.38 -5.01 5.25
CA VAL A 351 -27.18 -5.60 6.58
C VAL A 351 -25.72 -5.39 7.01
N ASP A 352 -25.52 -4.90 8.23
CA ASP A 352 -24.19 -4.68 8.79
C ASP A 352 -23.75 -5.86 9.67
N ASN A 353 -22.62 -6.46 9.34
CA ASN A 353 -22.08 -7.64 10.03
C ASN A 353 -21.17 -7.31 11.23
N LEU A 354 -20.93 -6.02 11.53
CA LEU A 354 -20.17 -5.56 12.69
C LEU A 354 -18.76 -6.19 12.80
N ILE A 355 -18.07 -6.32 11.67
CA ILE A 355 -16.74 -6.95 11.58
C ILE A 355 -15.63 -5.98 12.04
N GLY A 356 -15.86 -4.68 11.86
CA GLY A 356 -14.90 -3.62 12.10
C GLY A 356 -14.87 -3.10 13.53
N LEU A 357 -14.04 -2.09 13.75
CA LEU A 357 -13.90 -1.46 15.07
C LEU A 357 -15.03 -0.45 15.32
N LYS A 358 -15.33 0.41 14.33
CA LYS A 358 -16.22 1.56 14.52
C LYS A 358 -17.66 1.17 14.81
N GLU A 359 -18.17 0.16 14.11
CA GLU A 359 -19.57 -0.25 14.26
C GLU A 359 -19.81 -0.80 15.67
N ASN A 360 -18.84 -1.56 16.19
CA ASN A 360 -18.91 -2.08 17.55
C ASN A 360 -18.82 -0.98 18.61
N VAL A 361 -17.96 0.03 18.40
CA VAL A 361 -17.90 1.21 19.28
C VAL A 361 -19.22 1.97 19.28
N ILE A 362 -19.81 2.24 18.09
CA ILE A 362 -21.07 2.97 17.94
C ILE A 362 -22.22 2.26 18.66
N ILE A 363 -22.29 0.93 18.56
CA ILE A 363 -23.35 0.11 19.18
C ILE A 363 -23.08 -0.17 20.67
N GLY A 364 -21.86 0.09 21.17
CA GLY A 364 -21.46 -0.23 22.55
C GLY A 364 -21.14 -1.70 22.78
N LYS A 365 -20.72 -2.43 21.74
CA LYS A 365 -20.17 -3.79 21.82
C LYS A 365 -18.65 -3.74 21.98
N LEU A 366 -18.07 -4.83 22.48
CA LEU A 366 -16.62 -5.01 22.50
C LEU A 366 -16.07 -4.99 21.07
N ILE A 367 -14.98 -4.25 20.87
CA ILE A 367 -14.30 -4.20 19.57
C ILE A 367 -13.68 -5.57 19.23
N PRO A 368 -13.68 -6.00 17.95
CA PRO A 368 -13.15 -7.29 17.53
C PRO A 368 -11.62 -7.29 17.37
N ALA A 369 -10.90 -6.63 18.29
CA ALA A 369 -9.44 -6.54 18.37
C ALA A 369 -8.96 -6.73 19.82
N GLY A 370 -7.69 -7.10 20.00
CA GLY A 370 -7.11 -7.41 21.30
C GLY A 370 -7.94 -8.43 22.08
N THR A 371 -8.18 -8.17 23.37
CA THR A 371 -8.98 -9.02 24.27
C THR A 371 -10.45 -9.17 23.86
N GLY A 372 -10.96 -8.29 22.99
CA GLY A 372 -12.34 -8.35 22.49
C GLY A 372 -12.58 -9.42 21.42
N MET A 373 -11.54 -10.08 20.90
CA MET A 373 -11.71 -11.19 19.95
C MET A 373 -12.36 -12.42 20.62
N LYS A 374 -13.27 -13.08 19.88
CA LYS A 374 -13.89 -14.34 20.31
C LYS A 374 -12.87 -15.41 20.73
N LYS A 375 -11.71 -15.45 20.06
CA LYS A 375 -10.59 -16.37 20.36
C LYS A 375 -10.09 -16.25 21.80
N TYR A 376 -10.04 -15.05 22.36
CA TYR A 376 -9.55 -14.82 23.73
C TYR A 376 -10.67 -14.87 24.77
N ARG A 377 -11.89 -14.52 24.37
CA ARG A 377 -13.04 -14.48 25.29
C ARG A 377 -13.59 -15.87 25.61
N ASN A 378 -13.52 -16.81 24.68
CA ASN A 378 -14.11 -18.14 24.82
C ASN A 378 -13.09 -19.20 25.29
N ILE A 379 -12.02 -18.80 25.97
CA ILE A 379 -11.03 -19.73 26.52
C ILE A 379 -11.63 -20.39 27.77
N GLY A 380 -11.95 -21.68 27.67
CA GLY A 380 -12.25 -22.50 28.84
C GLY A 380 -10.95 -22.98 29.47
N ILE A 381 -10.72 -22.62 30.74
CA ILE A 381 -9.60 -23.17 31.51
C ILE A 381 -10.03 -24.56 31.97
N THR A 382 -9.35 -25.59 31.47
CA THR A 382 -9.41 -26.93 32.04
C THR A 382 -8.39 -26.96 33.18
N VAL A 383 -8.89 -26.99 34.42
CA VAL A 383 -8.04 -27.20 35.59
C VAL A 383 -7.90 -28.70 35.76
N ASP A 384 -6.68 -29.22 35.72
CA ASP A 384 -6.40 -30.61 36.10
C ASP A 384 -6.61 -30.72 37.62
N ASP A 385 -7.56 -31.56 38.04
CA ASP A 385 -7.90 -31.82 39.45
C ASP A 385 -6.73 -32.43 40.27
N SER A 386 -5.56 -32.67 39.66
CA SER A 386 -4.36 -33.18 40.31
C SER A 386 -3.57 -32.13 41.10
N VAL A 387 -3.90 -30.84 41.00
CA VAL A 387 -3.27 -29.81 41.83
C VAL A 387 -4.02 -29.71 43.15
N LYS A 388 -3.61 -30.52 44.13
CA LYS A 388 -4.07 -30.35 45.51
C LYS A 388 -3.76 -28.91 45.95
N PRO A 389 -4.70 -28.21 46.61
CA PRO A 389 -4.39 -26.95 47.26
C PRO A 389 -3.20 -27.18 48.19
N ILE A 390 -2.20 -26.30 48.11
CA ILE A 390 -1.13 -26.25 49.08
C ILE A 390 -1.82 -25.86 50.38
N ASP A 391 -1.96 -26.82 51.30
CA ASP A 391 -2.44 -26.55 52.65
C ASP A 391 -1.58 -25.42 53.23
N ASP A 392 -2.23 -24.36 53.69
CA ASP A 392 -1.60 -23.20 54.33
C ASP A 392 -0.58 -23.68 55.37
N VAL A 393 0.71 -23.41 55.09
CA VAL A 393 1.75 -23.58 56.09
C VAL A 393 1.59 -22.44 57.09
N ILE A 394 1.11 -22.86 58.27
CA ILE A 394 0.95 -22.17 59.56
C ILE A 394 1.92 -21.00 59.77
#